data_AF-A0A147B910-F1
#
_entry.id   AF-A0A147B910-F1
#
_cell.length_a   1.000
_cell.length_b   1.000
_cell.length_c   1.000
_cell.angle_alpha   90.00
_cell.angle_beta   90.00
_cell.angle_gamma   90.00
#
_symmetry.space_group_name_H-M   'P 1'
#
loop_
_entity.id
_entity.type
_entity.pdbx_description
1 polymer ?
#
loop_
_entity_poly.entity_id
_entity_poly.type
_entity_poly.pdbx_seq_one_letter_code
_entity_poly.pdbx_strand_id
1 'polypeptide(L)'
;PDVGGSYFLPRLPGKLGLYLGLTGYRMVGWDVMKGRVATHFASSQRLQYIEEDLMRLNTPNVSDIDKVLLKHQDQCEADFRKEFTLKKHMGRINAAFDAPSMEHIFENLKKDTSEWAKEQLTILEKMCPMSMKVAFKELKEGASLTLQDALKMEFRICQRFMEASNFYEGVSSVLIDRSKMPKWDPPTLEQCTDDMVNAYFAPLPVEKELKL
;
A
#
# COMPACT_ATOMS: atom_id res chain seq x y z
N PRO A 1 -2.95 2.79 -5.27
CA PRO A 1 -1.53 2.67 -4.85
C PRO A 1 -0.68 2.36 -6.07
N ASP A 2 0.07 3.36 -6.53
CA ASP A 2 0.77 3.34 -7.81
C ASP A 2 2.21 2.82 -7.69
N VAL A 3 3.02 3.03 -8.74
CA VAL A 3 4.45 2.66 -8.86
C VAL A 3 4.75 1.19 -8.52
N GLY A 4 3.89 0.29 -8.98
CA GLY A 4 3.95 -1.15 -8.75
C GLY A 4 3.28 -1.60 -7.45
N GLY A 5 2.62 -0.68 -6.72
CA GLY A 5 1.82 -0.97 -5.54
C GLY A 5 0.78 -2.06 -5.79
N SER A 6 0.12 -2.01 -6.94
CA SER A 6 -0.85 -3.03 -7.36
C SER A 6 -0.23 -4.42 -7.56
N TYR A 7 1.08 -4.49 -7.83
CA TYR A 7 1.80 -5.75 -7.96
C TYR A 7 2.25 -6.30 -6.60
N PHE A 8 2.98 -5.52 -5.79
CA PHE A 8 3.62 -6.07 -4.60
C PHE A 8 2.70 -6.18 -3.38
N LEU A 9 1.76 -5.24 -3.18
CA LEU A 9 0.88 -5.24 -2.01
C LEU A 9 0.02 -6.52 -1.93
N PRO A 10 -0.65 -6.99 -3.00
CA PRO A 10 -1.47 -8.20 -2.92
C PRO A 10 -0.66 -9.48 -2.66
N ARG A 11 0.67 -9.44 -2.84
CA ARG A 11 1.61 -10.55 -2.59
C ARG A 11 2.13 -10.58 -1.16
N LEU A 12 1.80 -9.57 -0.34
CA LEU A 12 2.10 -9.58 1.09
C LEU A 12 1.24 -10.63 1.82
N PRO A 13 1.66 -11.11 3.01
CA PRO A 13 0.95 -12.18 3.71
C PRO A 13 -0.52 -11.85 4.02
N GLY A 14 -1.43 -12.78 3.68
CA GLY A 14 -2.85 -12.65 3.95
C GLY A 14 -3.48 -11.44 3.26
N LYS A 15 -4.15 -10.58 4.02
CA LYS A 15 -4.74 -9.32 3.52
C LYS A 15 -3.96 -8.08 3.95
N LEU A 16 -2.71 -8.24 4.37
CA LEU A 16 -1.88 -7.12 4.83
C LEU A 16 -1.76 -6.02 3.78
N GLY A 17 -1.47 -6.37 2.51
CA GLY A 17 -1.30 -5.34 1.49
C GLY A 17 -2.58 -4.57 1.16
N LEU A 18 -3.74 -5.24 1.18
CA LEU A 18 -5.03 -4.58 1.01
C LEU A 18 -5.32 -3.62 2.17
N TYR A 19 -5.05 -4.05 3.40
CA TYR A 19 -5.11 -3.21 4.58
C TYR A 19 -4.20 -1.97 4.47
N LEU A 20 -2.93 -2.15 4.12
CA LEU A 20 -1.96 -1.06 3.95
C LEU A 20 -2.39 -0.08 2.86
N GLY A 21 -2.82 -0.60 1.70
CA GLY A 21 -3.22 0.21 0.55
C GLY A 21 -4.49 1.04 0.76
N LEU A 22 -5.44 0.53 1.55
CA LEU A 22 -6.71 1.23 1.82
C LEU A 22 -6.64 2.17 3.01
N THR A 23 -5.90 1.82 4.07
CA THR A 23 -5.84 2.61 5.31
C THR A 23 -4.70 3.62 5.32
N GLY A 24 -3.69 3.44 4.47
CA GLY A 24 -2.46 4.22 4.51
C GLY A 24 -1.64 3.99 5.79
N TYR A 25 -1.82 2.84 6.45
CA TYR A 25 -1.11 2.50 7.68
C TYR A 25 0.41 2.58 7.47
N ARG A 26 1.09 3.26 8.40
CA ARG A 26 2.53 3.47 8.35
C ARG A 26 3.25 2.37 9.10
N MET A 27 3.89 1.46 8.37
CA MET A 27 4.89 0.56 8.95
C MET A 27 6.19 1.31 9.19
N VAL A 28 6.82 1.10 10.34
CA VAL A 28 8.03 1.80 10.74
C VAL A 28 9.10 0.79 11.15
N GLY A 29 10.32 1.00 10.65
CA GLY A 29 11.50 0.23 11.05
C GLY A 29 11.30 -1.27 10.86
N TRP A 30 11.38 -2.00 11.98
CA TRP A 30 11.30 -3.47 12.01
C TRP A 30 10.01 -4.04 11.42
N ASP A 31 8.89 -3.31 11.52
CA ASP A 31 7.62 -3.76 10.95
C ASP A 31 7.65 -3.85 9.43
N VAL A 32 8.47 -3.04 8.75
CA VAL A 32 8.62 -3.08 7.30
C VAL A 32 9.28 -4.40 6.85
N MET A 33 10.25 -4.89 7.63
CA MET A 33 10.91 -6.18 7.40
C MET A 33 9.98 -7.35 7.74
N LYS A 34 9.33 -7.32 8.92
CA LYS A 34 8.38 -8.37 9.31
C LYS A 34 7.13 -8.44 8.43
N GLY A 35 6.69 -7.30 7.91
CA GLY A 35 5.63 -7.18 6.91
C GLY A 35 6.04 -7.62 5.51
N ARG A 36 7.31 -8.03 5.31
CA ARG A 36 7.91 -8.50 4.04
C ARG A 36 7.98 -7.44 2.94
N VAL A 37 8.07 -6.16 3.31
CA VAL A 37 8.33 -5.06 2.38
C VAL A 37 9.83 -4.80 2.25
N ALA A 38 10.58 -4.87 3.35
CA ALA A 38 12.04 -4.83 3.34
C ALA A 38 12.62 -6.26 3.42
N THR A 39 13.76 -6.48 2.76
CA THR A 39 14.49 -7.76 2.81
C THR A 39 15.41 -7.87 4.01
N HIS A 40 16.02 -6.74 4.39
CA HIS A 40 16.97 -6.64 5.50
C HIS A 40 16.61 -5.46 6.40
N PHE A 41 17.16 -5.48 7.61
CA PHE A 41 17.08 -4.37 8.55
C PHE A 41 18.45 -4.08 9.15
N ALA A 42 18.78 -2.80 9.31
CA ALA A 42 19.92 -2.36 10.07
C ALA A 42 19.59 -1.06 10.79
N SER A 43 20.19 -0.84 11.96
CA SER A 43 20.10 0.44 12.63
C SER A 43 20.77 1.54 11.80
N SER A 44 20.30 2.79 11.92
CA SER A 44 20.82 3.91 11.16
C SER A 44 22.31 4.17 11.40
N GLN A 45 22.83 3.86 12.60
CA GLN A 45 24.27 3.98 12.89
C GLN A 45 25.14 2.98 12.10
N ARG A 46 24.54 1.94 11.51
CA ARG A 46 25.24 0.94 10.70
C ARG A 46 25.34 1.33 9.22
N LEU A 47 24.57 2.32 8.74
CA LEU A 47 24.44 2.62 7.32
C LEU A 47 25.78 2.98 6.66
N GLN A 48 26.59 3.82 7.31
CA GLN A 48 27.92 4.18 6.79
C GLN A 48 28.81 2.93 6.64
N TYR A 49 28.81 2.04 7.63
CA TYR A 49 29.60 0.81 7.55
C TYR A 49 29.09 -0.15 6.47
N ILE A 50 27.77 -0.21 6.23
CA ILE A 50 27.20 -1.03 5.15
C ILE A 50 27.70 -0.51 3.81
N GLU A 51 27.63 0.79 3.58
CA GLU A 51 28.12 1.42 2.36
C GLU A 51 29.61 1.14 2.14
N GLU A 52 30.44 1.36 3.17
CA GLU A 52 31.87 1.07 3.10
C GLU A 52 32.18 -0.39 2.79
N ASP A 53 31.48 -1.35 3.42
CA ASP A 53 31.72 -2.77 3.19
C ASP A 53 31.25 -3.22 1.79
N LEU A 54 30.14 -2.67 1.29
CA LEU A 54 29.67 -2.92 -0.07
C LEU A 54 30.67 -2.38 -1.11
N MET A 55 31.22 -1.19 -0.89
CA MET A 55 32.18 -0.55 -1.79
C MET A 55 33.53 -1.27 -1.85
N ARG A 56 33.86 -2.09 -0.84
CA ARG A 56 35.09 -2.92 -0.82
C ARG A 56 34.96 -4.22 -1.61
N LEU A 57 33.75 -4.61 -2.02
CA LEU A 57 33.55 -5.84 -2.79
C LEU A 57 34.11 -5.69 -4.21
N ASN A 58 34.97 -6.64 -4.61
CA ASN A 58 35.50 -6.69 -5.97
C ASN A 58 34.63 -7.61 -6.84
N THR A 59 33.96 -7.07 -7.86
CA THR A 59 33.06 -7.81 -8.77
C THR A 59 32.04 -8.72 -8.06
N PRO A 60 31.19 -8.18 -7.15
CA PRO A 60 30.29 -9.00 -6.34
C PRO A 60 29.16 -9.63 -7.16
N ASN A 61 28.72 -10.82 -6.73
CA ASN A 61 27.41 -11.34 -7.10
C ASN A 61 26.37 -11.03 -5.99
N VAL A 62 25.11 -11.43 -6.20
CA VAL A 62 24.01 -11.19 -5.25
C VAL A 62 24.27 -11.82 -3.88
N SER A 63 24.89 -13.01 -3.82
CA SER A 63 25.21 -13.67 -2.54
C SER A 63 26.28 -12.93 -1.75
N ASP A 64 27.24 -12.29 -2.41
CA ASP A 64 28.26 -11.51 -1.73
C ASP A 64 27.68 -10.24 -1.10
N ILE A 65 26.74 -9.59 -1.80
CA ILE A 65 25.97 -8.46 -1.28
C ILE A 65 25.12 -8.89 -0.09
N ASP A 66 24.39 -9.99 -0.21
CA ASP A 66 23.52 -10.54 0.83
C ASP A 66 24.30 -10.83 2.13
N LYS A 67 25.51 -11.39 2.03
CA LYS A 67 26.40 -11.61 3.18
C LYS A 67 26.76 -10.32 3.91
N VAL A 68 27.03 -9.23 3.18
CA VAL A 68 27.31 -7.93 3.80
C VAL A 68 26.08 -7.40 4.52
N LEU A 69 24.90 -7.48 3.90
CA LEU A 69 23.66 -7.03 4.53
C LEU A 69 23.33 -7.84 5.79
N LEU A 70 23.43 -9.17 5.73
CA LEU A 70 23.20 -10.08 6.87
C LEU A 70 24.18 -9.81 8.01
N LYS A 71 25.48 -9.64 7.72
CA LYS A 71 26.50 -9.28 8.72
C LYS A 71 26.10 -8.06 9.55
N HIS A 72 25.47 -7.05 8.93
CA HIS A 72 25.08 -5.82 9.63
C HIS A 72 23.72 -5.94 10.31
N GLN A 73 22.83 -6.76 9.77
CA GLN A 73 21.56 -7.10 10.41
C GLN A 73 21.76 -7.85 11.71
N ASP A 74 22.66 -8.84 11.75
CA ASP A 74 22.96 -9.64 12.95
C ASP A 74 23.52 -8.78 14.09
N GLN A 75 24.12 -7.64 13.78
CA GLN A 75 24.63 -6.69 14.78
C GLN A 75 23.53 -5.77 15.34
N CYS A 76 22.29 -5.92 14.88
CA CYS A 76 21.10 -5.20 15.35
C CYS A 76 20.15 -6.11 16.17
N GLU A 77 20.68 -7.16 16.80
CA GLU A 77 19.94 -8.20 17.54
C GLU A 77 18.89 -7.67 18.54
N ALA A 78 19.13 -6.53 19.18
CA ALA A 78 18.19 -5.96 20.14
C ALA A 78 16.85 -5.57 19.48
N ASP A 79 16.88 -5.13 18.22
CA ASP A 79 15.69 -4.85 17.42
C ASP A 79 15.08 -6.13 16.83
N PHE A 80 15.89 -7.17 16.59
CA PHE A 80 15.44 -8.44 16.02
C PHE A 80 14.34 -9.13 16.85
N ARG A 81 14.38 -8.90 18.18
CA ARG A 81 13.42 -9.49 19.13
C ARG A 81 12.06 -8.80 19.14
N LYS A 82 11.91 -7.64 18.49
CA LYS A 82 10.62 -6.95 18.44
C LYS A 82 9.63 -7.79 17.62
N GLU A 83 8.46 -8.03 18.20
CA GLU A 83 7.37 -8.66 17.46
C GLU A 83 6.82 -7.70 16.41
N PHE A 84 6.26 -8.26 15.34
CA PHE A 84 5.53 -7.48 14.35
C PHE A 84 4.31 -6.84 15.00
N THR A 85 4.22 -5.51 14.97
CA THR A 85 3.17 -4.75 15.68
C THR A 85 1.77 -5.18 15.29
N LEU A 86 1.56 -5.48 14.00
CA LEU A 86 0.26 -5.93 13.48
C LEU A 86 -0.01 -7.43 13.70
N LYS A 87 0.93 -8.21 14.26
CA LYS A 87 0.76 -9.67 14.49
C LYS A 87 -0.53 -9.97 15.25
N LYS A 88 -0.83 -9.22 16.31
CA LYS A 88 -2.05 -9.36 17.12
C LYS A 88 -3.34 -8.98 16.38
N HIS A 89 -3.22 -8.20 15.30
CA HIS A 89 -4.34 -7.76 14.48
C HIS A 89 -4.48 -8.54 13.17
N MET A 90 -3.49 -9.35 12.77
CA MET A 90 -3.51 -10.07 11.48
C MET A 90 -4.74 -10.96 11.30
N GLY A 91 -5.23 -11.60 12.37
CA GLY A 91 -6.48 -12.37 12.31
C GLY A 91 -7.68 -11.50 11.93
N ARG A 92 -7.78 -10.31 12.51
CA ARG A 92 -8.85 -9.32 12.21
C ARG A 92 -8.67 -8.68 10.84
N ILE A 93 -7.44 -8.35 10.45
CA ILE A 93 -7.12 -7.84 9.11
C ILE A 93 -7.59 -8.84 8.06
N ASN A 94 -7.20 -10.11 8.21
CA ASN A 94 -7.60 -11.15 7.27
C ASN A 94 -9.13 -11.31 7.23
N ALA A 95 -9.80 -11.37 8.38
CA ALA A 95 -11.26 -11.52 8.42
C ALA A 95 -12.01 -10.32 7.83
N ALA A 96 -11.58 -9.09 8.13
CA ALA A 96 -12.27 -7.89 7.69
C ALA A 96 -12.05 -7.58 6.20
N PHE A 97 -10.81 -7.74 5.73
CA PHE A 97 -10.39 -7.37 4.37
C PHE A 97 -10.50 -8.52 3.36
N ASP A 98 -10.84 -9.74 3.79
CA ASP A 98 -11.25 -10.81 2.88
C ASP A 98 -12.74 -10.68 2.51
N ALA A 99 -13.06 -9.60 1.79
CA ALA A 99 -14.42 -9.24 1.44
C ALA A 99 -14.60 -9.08 -0.09
N PRO A 100 -15.83 -9.23 -0.61
CA PRO A 100 -16.11 -9.06 -2.04
C PRO A 100 -16.05 -7.59 -2.49
N SER A 101 -16.36 -6.62 -1.63
CA SER A 101 -16.37 -5.18 -1.94
C SER A 101 -15.92 -4.31 -0.75
N MET A 102 -15.75 -3.00 -0.99
CA MET A 102 -15.46 -2.02 0.07
C MET A 102 -16.58 -1.92 1.11
N GLU A 103 -17.84 -1.97 0.68
CA GLU A 103 -19.01 -1.96 1.57
C GLU A 103 -18.96 -3.14 2.55
N HIS A 104 -18.61 -4.34 2.06
CA HIS A 104 -18.47 -5.51 2.90
C HIS A 104 -17.29 -5.41 3.88
N ILE A 105 -16.20 -4.71 3.52
CA ILE A 105 -15.12 -4.40 4.48
C ILE A 105 -15.67 -3.53 5.62
N PHE A 106 -16.43 -2.48 5.29
CA PHE A 106 -17.08 -1.63 6.30
C PHE A 106 -18.06 -2.41 7.17
N GLU A 107 -18.87 -3.30 6.60
CA GLU A 107 -19.77 -4.18 7.36
C GLU A 107 -19.00 -5.11 8.30
N ASN A 108 -17.94 -5.74 7.83
CA ASN A 108 -17.11 -6.62 8.64
C ASN A 108 -16.47 -5.85 9.82
N LEU A 109 -15.94 -4.66 9.57
CA LEU A 109 -15.37 -3.81 10.62
C LEU A 109 -16.45 -3.32 11.60
N LYS A 110 -17.66 -3.00 11.15
CA LYS A 110 -18.79 -2.60 12.03
C LYS A 110 -19.27 -3.73 12.93
N LYS A 111 -19.16 -4.99 12.47
CA LYS A 111 -19.49 -6.18 13.26
C LYS A 111 -18.43 -6.49 14.33
N ASP A 112 -17.17 -6.11 14.11
CA ASP A 112 -16.10 -6.22 15.10
C ASP A 112 -16.18 -5.05 16.10
N THR A 113 -16.61 -5.33 17.34
CA THR A 113 -16.81 -4.31 18.37
C THR A 113 -15.52 -3.84 19.07
N SER A 114 -14.36 -4.30 18.61
CA SER A 114 -13.08 -3.93 19.19
C SER A 114 -12.64 -2.50 18.88
N GLU A 115 -11.82 -1.93 19.76
CA GLU A 115 -11.25 -0.59 19.54
C GLU A 115 -10.45 -0.50 18.24
N TRP A 116 -9.69 -1.55 17.88
CA TRP A 116 -8.94 -1.58 16.62
C TRP A 116 -9.85 -1.40 15.39
N ALA A 117 -11.00 -2.07 15.36
CA ALA A 117 -11.92 -1.99 14.22
C ALA A 117 -12.59 -0.61 14.14
N LYS A 118 -12.96 -0.02 15.29
CA LYS A 118 -13.46 1.36 15.38
C LYS A 118 -12.44 2.39 14.89
N GLU A 119 -11.17 2.22 15.24
CA GLU A 119 -10.08 3.05 14.73
C GLU A 119 -9.94 2.92 13.21
N GLN A 120 -10.01 1.70 12.65
CA GLN A 120 -9.92 1.51 11.20
C GLN A 120 -11.11 2.12 10.47
N LEU A 121 -12.33 2.01 11.01
CA LEU A 121 -13.51 2.69 10.45
C LEU A 121 -13.31 4.21 10.42
N THR A 122 -12.87 4.80 11.54
CA THR A 122 -12.61 6.24 11.65
C THR A 122 -11.58 6.72 10.62
N ILE A 123 -10.59 5.88 10.28
CA ILE A 123 -9.62 6.15 9.23
C ILE A 123 -10.29 6.11 7.85
N LEU A 124 -10.98 5.01 7.53
CA LEU A 124 -11.57 4.79 6.20
C LEU A 124 -12.69 5.80 5.89
N GLU A 125 -13.47 6.23 6.88
CA GLU A 125 -14.53 7.24 6.72
C GLU A 125 -14.00 8.62 6.28
N LYS A 126 -12.73 8.90 6.49
CA LYS A 126 -12.08 10.15 6.05
C LYS A 126 -11.49 10.06 4.64
N MET A 127 -11.34 8.84 4.11
CA MET A 127 -10.74 8.62 2.80
C MET A 127 -11.73 8.91 1.68
N CYS A 128 -11.22 9.27 0.49
CA CYS A 128 -12.05 9.47 -0.69
C CYS A 128 -12.75 8.14 -1.08
N PRO A 129 -14.10 8.09 -1.14
CA PRO A 129 -14.83 6.88 -1.49
C PRO A 129 -14.43 6.32 -2.85
N MET A 130 -14.24 7.20 -3.85
CA MET A 130 -13.84 6.77 -5.18
C MET A 130 -12.45 6.15 -5.18
N SER A 131 -11.48 6.79 -4.52
CA SER A 131 -10.12 6.24 -4.41
C SER A 131 -10.10 4.91 -3.68
N MET A 132 -10.92 4.72 -2.64
CA MET A 132 -11.02 3.43 -1.95
C MET A 132 -11.53 2.32 -2.87
N LYS A 133 -12.60 2.56 -3.64
CA LYS A 133 -13.11 1.54 -4.59
C LYS A 133 -12.12 1.23 -5.71
N VAL A 134 -11.48 2.26 -6.27
CA VAL A 134 -10.45 2.09 -7.31
C VAL A 134 -9.26 1.30 -6.75
N ALA A 135 -8.73 1.68 -5.58
CA ALA A 135 -7.61 0.96 -4.94
C ALA A 135 -7.98 -0.50 -4.59
N PHE A 136 -9.20 -0.74 -4.10
CA PHE A 136 -9.67 -2.10 -3.83
C PHE A 136 -9.66 -2.98 -5.09
N LYS A 137 -10.21 -2.45 -6.20
CA LYS A 137 -10.24 -3.16 -7.48
C LYS A 137 -8.82 -3.35 -8.06
N GLU A 138 -8.01 -2.29 -8.03
CA GLU A 138 -6.61 -2.28 -8.47
C GLU A 138 -5.79 -3.37 -7.77
N LEU A 139 -5.91 -3.49 -6.44
CA LEU A 139 -5.21 -4.50 -5.66
C LEU A 139 -5.74 -5.92 -5.90
N LYS A 140 -7.04 -6.08 -6.20
CA LYS A 140 -7.59 -7.39 -6.58
C LYS A 140 -7.09 -7.85 -7.95
N GLU A 141 -7.11 -6.98 -8.95
CA GLU A 141 -6.65 -7.32 -10.30
C GLU A 141 -5.13 -7.51 -10.35
N GLY A 142 -4.36 -6.62 -9.71
CA GLY A 142 -2.90 -6.68 -9.69
C GLY A 142 -2.30 -7.94 -9.04
N ALA A 143 -3.09 -8.67 -8.24
CA ALA A 143 -2.70 -9.96 -7.67
C ALA A 143 -2.35 -11.02 -8.72
N SER A 144 -3.00 -10.99 -9.89
CA SER A 144 -2.79 -11.95 -10.99
C SER A 144 -1.94 -11.41 -12.14
N LEU A 145 -1.60 -10.13 -12.13
CA LEU A 145 -0.84 -9.48 -13.20
C LEU A 145 0.68 -9.66 -13.06
N THR A 146 1.38 -9.55 -14.18
CA THR A 146 2.82 -9.28 -14.20
C THR A 146 3.10 -7.85 -13.73
N LEU A 147 4.34 -7.53 -13.34
CA LEU A 147 4.70 -6.15 -12.98
C LEU A 147 4.45 -5.18 -14.15
N GLN A 148 4.76 -5.59 -15.38
CA GLN A 148 4.58 -4.75 -16.57
C GLN A 148 3.09 -4.45 -16.81
N ASP A 149 2.21 -5.44 -16.65
CA ASP A 149 0.77 -5.25 -16.83
C ASP A 149 0.15 -4.46 -15.68
N ALA A 150 0.63 -4.66 -14.45
CA ALA A 150 0.27 -3.87 -13.29
C ALA A 150 0.61 -2.38 -13.51
N LEU A 151 1.82 -2.07 -14.01
CA LEU A 151 2.21 -0.69 -14.31
C LEU A 151 1.37 -0.07 -15.44
N LYS A 152 0.97 -0.84 -16.46
CA LYS A 152 0.04 -0.36 -17.51
C LYS A 152 -1.34 -0.05 -16.93
N MET A 153 -1.86 -0.91 -16.06
CA MET A 153 -3.13 -0.68 -15.35
C MET A 153 -3.05 0.57 -14.46
N GLU A 154 -2.01 0.69 -13.63
CA GLU A 154 -1.77 1.85 -12.77
C GLU A 154 -1.67 3.14 -13.58
N PHE A 155 -0.97 3.11 -14.72
CA PHE A 155 -0.84 4.28 -15.58
C PHE A 155 -2.20 4.79 -16.06
N ARG A 156 -3.10 3.89 -16.49
CA ARG A 156 -4.49 4.25 -16.88
C ARG A 156 -5.26 4.89 -15.73
N ILE A 157 -5.11 4.35 -14.52
CA ILE A 157 -5.73 4.86 -13.30
C ILE A 157 -5.19 6.27 -13.00
N CYS A 158 -3.87 6.46 -13.05
CA CYS A 158 -3.21 7.74 -12.81
C CYS A 158 -3.68 8.83 -13.78
N GLN A 159 -3.75 8.54 -15.10
CA GLN A 159 -4.22 9.52 -16.10
C GLN A 159 -5.62 10.04 -15.75
N ARG A 160 -6.51 9.16 -15.30
CA ARG A 160 -7.89 9.56 -14.94
C ARG A 160 -7.99 10.25 -13.59
N PHE A 161 -7.11 9.94 -12.64
CA PHE A 161 -7.01 10.74 -11.42
C PHE A 161 -6.56 12.18 -11.70
N MET A 162 -5.77 12.43 -12.76
CA MET A 162 -5.42 13.79 -13.16
C MET A 162 -6.59 14.55 -13.78
N GLU A 163 -7.62 13.86 -14.27
CA GLU A 163 -8.84 14.48 -14.78
C GLU A 163 -9.89 14.65 -13.67
N ALA A 164 -9.75 13.94 -12.55
CA ALA A 164 -10.73 13.88 -11.47
C ALA A 164 -10.51 14.98 -10.41
N SER A 165 -11.61 15.62 -9.98
CA SER A 165 -11.61 16.67 -8.95
C SER A 165 -11.07 16.22 -7.59
N ASN A 166 -11.37 14.98 -7.18
CA ASN A 166 -10.98 14.44 -5.88
C ASN A 166 -9.46 14.44 -5.64
N PHE A 167 -8.65 14.29 -6.68
CA PHE A 167 -7.19 14.36 -6.54
C PHE A 167 -6.75 15.76 -6.08
N TYR A 168 -7.22 16.80 -6.78
CA TYR A 168 -6.91 18.19 -6.46
C TYR A 168 -7.48 18.63 -5.11
N GLU A 169 -8.70 18.18 -4.78
CA GLU A 169 -9.32 18.42 -3.47
C GLU A 169 -8.48 17.81 -2.35
N GLY A 170 -8.04 16.55 -2.51
CA GLY A 170 -7.21 15.87 -1.51
C GLY A 170 -5.85 16.54 -1.33
N VAL A 171 -5.19 16.91 -2.44
CA VAL A 171 -3.91 17.65 -2.40
C VAL A 171 -4.09 18.98 -1.68
N SER A 172 -5.13 19.74 -2.02
CA SER A 172 -5.41 21.03 -1.40
C SER A 172 -5.66 20.88 0.10
N SER A 173 -6.53 19.92 0.47
CA SER A 173 -6.93 19.68 1.86
C SER A 173 -5.78 19.27 2.77
N VAL A 174 -4.82 18.51 2.24
CA VAL A 174 -3.70 17.96 3.02
C VAL A 174 -2.47 18.87 3.01
N LEU A 175 -2.13 19.47 1.87
CA LEU A 175 -0.83 20.13 1.67
C LEU A 175 -0.92 21.65 1.57
N ILE A 176 -2.00 22.18 0.98
CA ILE A 176 -2.15 23.61 0.70
C ILE A 176 -2.88 24.31 1.85
N ASP A 177 -4.17 24.01 2.03
CA ASP A 177 -4.99 24.61 3.08
C ASP A 177 -4.79 23.93 4.45
N ARG A 178 -4.29 22.68 4.44
CA ARG A 178 -4.07 21.83 5.63
C ARG A 178 -5.31 21.71 6.53
N SER A 179 -6.50 21.87 5.97
CA SER A 179 -7.79 21.74 6.64
C SER A 179 -8.06 20.31 7.12
N LYS A 180 -7.55 19.31 6.38
CA LYS A 180 -7.85 17.88 6.59
C LYS A 180 -9.35 17.58 6.58
N MET A 181 -10.15 18.39 5.89
CA MET A 181 -11.60 18.24 5.71
C MET A 181 -11.98 18.30 4.23
N PRO A 182 -11.50 17.34 3.42
CA PRO A 182 -11.77 17.32 2.00
C PRO A 182 -13.27 17.07 1.71
N LYS A 183 -13.78 17.71 0.67
CA LYS A 183 -15.15 17.53 0.17
C LYS A 183 -15.16 16.59 -1.02
N TRP A 184 -15.25 15.30 -0.72
CA TRP A 184 -15.26 14.26 -1.75
C TRP A 184 -16.54 14.28 -2.58
N ASP A 185 -16.39 14.01 -3.88
CA ASP A 185 -17.48 13.85 -4.83
C ASP A 185 -17.24 12.61 -5.71
N PRO A 186 -18.00 11.51 -5.57
CA PRO A 186 -19.13 11.35 -4.64
C PRO A 186 -18.70 11.27 -3.16
N PRO A 187 -19.55 11.75 -2.22
CA PRO A 187 -19.26 11.74 -0.79
C PRO A 187 -19.38 10.38 -0.10
N THR A 188 -20.03 9.37 -0.72
CA THR A 188 -20.22 8.04 -0.10
C THR A 188 -19.87 6.90 -1.04
N LEU A 189 -19.64 5.70 -0.48
CA LEU A 189 -19.32 4.49 -1.25
C LEU A 189 -20.48 4.06 -2.15
N GLU A 190 -21.71 4.20 -1.67
CA GLU A 190 -22.93 3.77 -2.37
C GLU A 190 -23.17 4.57 -3.66
N GLN A 191 -22.72 5.83 -3.69
CA GLN A 191 -22.82 6.70 -4.86
C GLN A 191 -21.70 6.47 -5.88
N CYS A 192 -20.64 5.77 -5.49
CA CYS A 192 -19.57 5.36 -6.40
C CYS A 192 -19.99 4.09 -7.15
N THR A 193 -20.60 4.24 -8.33
CA THR A 193 -21.08 3.08 -9.11
C THR A 193 -19.93 2.28 -9.71
N ASP A 194 -20.20 1.02 -10.05
CA ASP A 194 -19.20 0.16 -10.71
C ASP A 194 -18.75 0.74 -12.06
N ASP A 195 -19.65 1.39 -12.81
CA ASP A 195 -19.30 2.06 -14.06
C ASP A 195 -18.30 3.21 -13.84
N MET A 196 -18.49 4.00 -12.78
CA MET A 196 -17.53 5.05 -12.40
C MET A 196 -16.16 4.45 -12.04
N VAL A 197 -16.14 3.36 -11.27
CA VAL A 197 -14.89 2.64 -10.95
C VAL A 197 -14.24 2.09 -12.21
N ASN A 198 -15.01 1.39 -13.05
CA ASN A 198 -14.55 0.73 -14.26
C ASN A 198 -13.96 1.72 -15.27
N ALA A 199 -14.49 2.95 -15.32
CA ALA A 199 -13.94 4.01 -16.14
C ALA A 199 -12.43 4.24 -15.85
N TYR A 200 -11.98 4.14 -14.59
CA TYR A 200 -10.56 4.30 -14.23
C TYR A 200 -9.63 3.28 -14.91
N PHE A 201 -10.14 2.09 -15.23
CA PHE A 201 -9.38 0.95 -15.75
C PHE A 201 -9.47 0.81 -17.28
N ALA A 202 -10.38 1.54 -17.92
CA ALA A 202 -10.62 1.40 -19.34
C ALA A 202 -9.34 1.67 -20.16
N PRO A 203 -9.16 1.05 -21.34
CA PRO A 203 -8.05 1.39 -22.22
C PRO A 203 -8.03 2.89 -22.55
N LEU A 204 -6.83 3.44 -22.71
CA LEU A 204 -6.60 4.75 -23.30
C LEU A 204 -6.50 4.60 -24.83
N PRO A 205 -6.57 5.70 -25.60
CA PRO A 205 -6.17 5.68 -27.00
C PRO A 205 -4.78 5.07 -27.16
N VAL A 206 -4.56 4.27 -28.22
CA VAL A 206 -3.35 3.45 -28.42
C VAL A 206 -2.07 4.29 -28.36
N GLU A 207 -2.12 5.51 -28.87
CA GLU A 207 -1.03 6.47 -28.87
C GLU A 207 -0.70 7.04 -27.48
N LYS A 208 -1.62 6.92 -26.52
CA LYS A 208 -1.47 7.38 -25.12
C LYS A 208 -1.24 6.24 -24.13
N GLU A 209 -1.31 4.98 -24.55
CA GLU A 209 -1.02 3.83 -23.68
C GLU A 209 0.46 3.77 -23.28
N LEU A 210 0.73 3.27 -22.07
CA LEU A 210 2.09 3.09 -21.58
C LEU A 210 2.81 1.99 -22.38
N LYS A 211 3.98 2.34 -22.91
CA LYS A 211 4.87 1.43 -23.64
C LYS A 211 6.06 1.08 -22.73
N LEU A 212 6.18 -0.19 -22.36
CA LEU A 212 7.24 -0.77 -21.54
C LEU A 212 7.96 -1.86 -22.32
#